data_AF-A0A2P5AS50-F1
#
_entry.id   AF-A0A2P5AS50-F1
#
_cell.length_a   1.000
_cell.length_b   1.000
_cell.length_c   1.000
_cell.angle_alpha   90.00
_cell.angle_beta   90.00
_cell.angle_gamma   90.00
#
_symmetry.space_group_name_H-M   'P 1'
#
loop_
_entity.id
_entity.type
_entity.pdbx_description
1 polymer ?
#
loop_
_entity_poly.entity_id
_entity_poly.type
_entity_poly.pdbx_seq_one_letter_code
_entity_poly.pdbx_strand_id
1 'polypeptide(L)'
;MMTHANVLATVSAVMTIVPGLGSNDVYLAYLPLAHILELAAENVIAAVGSAIGYGSPLTLTDTSNKIKKGTKGDATMLLPTLMTAVPAILDRVRDGVLKKVNSKGGLSKKLFDLAYSRRLSAVNGSWLGAWGPERHLWNLLVFKKVRAILGGHIRFILSGGAPLSSDTQRFINICFGVPIGQGYGLTETCAGGTFSEFDDTSVGRVGAPLPCSFIKLIDWPEGGYLVSDNPMPRGEIVVGGPNINFGGNCEGFFLAASVVPDRGGKTETLAGNLDGDPDRGTAMEGELSKAVQWLNLVVTEPYYMFHFMAFFSYLVVRTSSAQVLIPTITHRLIYREIQAALAFGILTAIKMVREETWEGFIADTLFFAKIFLVALALIMDYNLALWYIVAFSVMYILTQQPSFQGLGTSSKLTPLQLETLLTEGNMSRFWLVEFRSSCSSDCIRSSRCFPELSITYSNKNLSFGIVDLGLFPNAAEKFGIFLGGHMGQLPTYILFENATAVARFPEFDFESNSSHPRMTKRLLSRYFELDRRLIEYVNSK
;
A
#
# COMPACT_ATOMS: atom_id res chain seq x y z
N MET A 1 -10.72 -2.50 -11.07
CA MET A 1 -11.65 -3.16 -10.13
C MET A 1 -11.80 -4.62 -10.54
N MET A 2 -11.33 -5.55 -9.70
CA MET A 2 -11.25 -6.97 -10.07
C MET A 2 -12.64 -7.62 -10.10
N THR A 3 -12.94 -8.38 -11.15
CA THR A 3 -14.20 -9.11 -11.31
C THR A 3 -14.00 -10.61 -11.15
N HIS A 4 -15.09 -11.35 -10.86
CA HIS A 4 -15.08 -12.81 -10.82
C HIS A 4 -14.61 -13.43 -12.16
N ALA A 5 -14.96 -12.81 -13.30
CA ALA A 5 -14.54 -13.29 -14.61
C ALA A 5 -13.01 -13.23 -14.79
N ASN A 6 -12.35 -12.21 -14.25
CA ASN A 6 -10.89 -12.08 -14.33
C ASN A 6 -10.18 -13.20 -13.57
N VAL A 7 -10.61 -13.48 -12.34
CA VAL A 7 -10.05 -14.55 -11.50
C VAL A 7 -10.33 -15.93 -12.12
N LEU A 8 -11.55 -16.15 -12.62
CA LEU A 8 -11.94 -17.41 -13.25
C LEU A 8 -11.10 -17.68 -14.52
N ALA A 9 -10.78 -16.65 -15.32
CA ALA A 9 -9.91 -16.78 -16.48
C ALA A 9 -8.50 -17.27 -16.10
N THR A 10 -7.87 -16.71 -15.06
CA THR A 10 -6.59 -17.21 -14.55
C THR A 10 -6.72 -18.66 -14.05
N VAL A 11 -7.75 -18.96 -13.27
CA VAL A 11 -8.00 -20.30 -12.70
C VAL A 11 -8.12 -21.36 -13.80
N SER A 12 -8.95 -21.13 -14.82
CA SER A 12 -9.11 -22.04 -15.96
C SER A 12 -7.82 -22.22 -16.76
N ALA A 13 -7.02 -21.17 -16.94
CA ALA A 13 -5.74 -21.24 -17.65
C ALA A 13 -4.68 -22.05 -16.86
N VAL A 14 -4.56 -21.83 -15.55
CA VAL A 14 -3.62 -22.60 -14.69
C VAL A 14 -4.01 -24.08 -14.62
N MET A 15 -5.30 -24.40 -14.60
CA MET A 15 -5.79 -25.79 -14.63
C MET A 15 -5.37 -26.57 -15.89
N THR A 16 -5.06 -25.90 -17.01
CA THR A 16 -4.57 -26.58 -18.22
C THR A 16 -3.07 -26.90 -18.23
N ILE A 17 -2.26 -26.26 -17.36
CA ILE A 17 -0.79 -26.37 -17.40
C ILE A 17 -0.26 -27.36 -16.34
N VAL A 18 -1.00 -27.60 -15.24
CA VAL A 18 -0.58 -28.56 -14.20
C VAL A 18 -1.33 -29.89 -14.38
N PRO A 19 -0.73 -30.91 -15.03
CA PRO A 19 -1.40 -32.16 -15.30
C PRO A 19 -1.74 -32.93 -14.03
N GLY A 20 -2.89 -33.59 -14.06
CA GLY A 20 -3.35 -34.50 -13.00
C GLY A 20 -3.72 -33.83 -11.68
N LEU A 21 -4.00 -32.52 -11.65
CA LEU A 21 -4.70 -31.90 -10.52
C LEU A 21 -6.06 -32.61 -10.27
N GLY A 22 -6.37 -32.91 -9.01
CA GLY A 22 -7.64 -33.53 -8.64
C GLY A 22 -7.71 -33.92 -7.16
N SER A 23 -8.76 -34.64 -6.78
CA SER A 23 -9.10 -34.98 -5.38
C SER A 23 -8.08 -35.81 -4.60
N ASN A 24 -7.03 -36.34 -5.26
CA ASN A 24 -5.91 -37.03 -4.61
C ASN A 24 -4.82 -36.08 -4.10
N ASP A 25 -4.88 -34.79 -4.47
CA ASP A 25 -3.94 -33.78 -3.99
C ASP A 25 -4.35 -33.20 -2.63
N VAL A 26 -3.35 -32.69 -1.92
CA VAL A 26 -3.49 -31.92 -0.68
C VAL A 26 -2.64 -30.67 -0.80
N TYR A 27 -3.29 -29.53 -0.83
CA TYR A 27 -2.67 -28.21 -0.91
C TYR A 27 -2.42 -27.64 0.49
N LEU A 28 -1.23 -27.07 0.71
CA LEU A 28 -0.90 -26.34 1.94
C LEU A 28 -1.10 -24.82 1.72
N ALA A 29 -2.23 -24.30 2.18
CA ALA A 29 -2.52 -22.87 2.19
C ALA A 29 -1.87 -22.21 3.41
N TYR A 30 -0.86 -21.36 3.19
CA TYR A 30 -0.15 -20.69 4.30
C TYR A 30 0.25 -19.24 4.01
N LEU A 31 -0.01 -18.73 2.81
CA LEU A 31 0.07 -17.29 2.52
C LEU A 31 -1.25 -16.60 2.92
N PRO A 32 -1.29 -15.27 3.09
CA PRO A 32 -2.54 -14.58 3.39
C PRO A 32 -3.46 -14.56 2.16
N LEU A 33 -4.74 -14.93 2.34
CA LEU A 33 -5.77 -14.90 1.28
C LEU A 33 -5.98 -13.49 0.65
N ALA A 34 -5.55 -12.43 1.34
CA ALA A 34 -5.50 -11.07 0.80
C ALA A 34 -4.47 -10.89 -0.36
N HIS A 35 -3.57 -11.84 -0.56
CA HIS A 35 -2.60 -11.84 -1.65
C HIS A 35 -3.13 -12.61 -2.85
N ILE A 36 -3.18 -11.96 -4.02
CA ILE A 36 -3.86 -12.47 -5.23
C ILE A 36 -3.38 -13.86 -5.67
N LEU A 37 -2.10 -14.20 -5.47
CA LEU A 37 -1.55 -15.52 -5.78
C LEU A 37 -2.20 -16.65 -4.98
N GLU A 38 -2.47 -16.41 -3.69
CA GLU A 38 -3.08 -17.42 -2.82
C GLU A 38 -4.58 -17.53 -3.09
N LEU A 39 -5.26 -16.40 -3.33
CA LEU A 39 -6.65 -16.38 -3.77
C LEU A 39 -6.83 -17.17 -5.08
N ALA A 40 -5.95 -16.98 -6.07
CA ALA A 40 -5.99 -17.75 -7.31
C ALA A 40 -5.71 -19.24 -7.08
N ALA A 41 -4.72 -19.58 -6.24
CA ALA A 41 -4.38 -20.97 -5.91
C ALA A 41 -5.52 -21.70 -5.19
N GLU A 42 -6.10 -21.12 -4.12
CA GLU A 42 -7.23 -21.72 -3.41
C GLU A 42 -8.45 -21.91 -4.32
N ASN A 43 -8.72 -20.97 -5.26
CA ASN A 43 -9.79 -21.14 -6.26
C ASN A 43 -9.51 -22.30 -7.24
N VAL A 44 -8.27 -22.50 -7.71
CA VAL A 44 -7.89 -23.66 -8.53
C VAL A 44 -8.10 -24.97 -7.76
N ILE A 45 -7.63 -25.03 -6.50
CA ILE A 45 -7.71 -26.22 -5.66
C ILE A 45 -9.16 -26.58 -5.31
N ALA A 46 -9.99 -25.58 -5.02
CA ALA A 46 -11.43 -25.77 -4.83
C ALA A 46 -12.13 -26.24 -6.12
N ALA A 47 -11.78 -25.68 -7.28
CA ALA A 47 -12.37 -26.06 -8.57
C ALA A 47 -12.08 -27.51 -8.98
N VAL A 48 -10.93 -28.08 -8.60
CA VAL A 48 -10.59 -29.50 -8.85
C VAL A 48 -11.01 -30.46 -7.73
N GLY A 49 -11.67 -29.96 -6.68
CA GLY A 49 -12.11 -30.78 -5.54
C GLY A 49 -10.97 -31.39 -4.71
N SER A 50 -9.81 -30.72 -4.67
CA SER A 50 -8.63 -31.11 -3.88
C SER A 50 -8.74 -30.60 -2.45
N ALA A 51 -8.08 -31.27 -1.50
CA ALA A 51 -8.09 -30.83 -0.10
C ALA A 51 -7.21 -29.58 0.10
N ILE A 52 -7.64 -28.68 0.99
CA ILE A 52 -6.87 -27.53 1.48
C ILE A 52 -6.60 -27.74 2.98
N GLY A 53 -5.33 -27.70 3.37
CA GLY A 53 -4.93 -27.60 4.78
C GLY A 53 -4.32 -26.23 5.05
N TYR A 54 -4.86 -25.51 6.05
CA TYR A 54 -4.40 -24.18 6.41
C TYR A 54 -3.25 -24.20 7.43
N GLY A 55 -2.28 -23.30 7.25
CA GLY A 55 -1.11 -23.13 8.13
C GLY A 55 -0.62 -21.68 8.18
N SER A 56 0.63 -21.47 8.60
CA SER A 56 1.24 -20.14 8.65
C SER A 56 2.75 -20.17 8.31
N PRO A 57 3.36 -19.10 7.75
CA PRO A 57 4.80 -19.11 7.44
C PRO A 57 5.68 -19.29 8.69
N LEU A 58 5.13 -19.04 9.88
CA LEU A 58 5.76 -19.18 11.18
C LEU A 58 5.51 -20.53 11.87
N THR A 59 4.69 -21.40 11.28
CA THR A 59 4.39 -22.79 11.72
C THR A 59 4.63 -23.84 10.61
N LEU A 60 5.00 -23.41 9.40
CA LEU A 60 5.27 -24.25 8.23
C LEU A 60 6.18 -25.47 8.46
N THR A 61 7.21 -25.36 9.32
CA THR A 61 8.20 -26.43 9.56
C THR A 61 8.41 -26.68 11.06
N ASP A 62 8.87 -27.88 11.41
CA ASP A 62 9.30 -28.28 12.78
C ASP A 62 10.35 -27.34 13.43
N THR A 63 10.94 -26.43 12.64
CA THR A 63 11.96 -25.45 13.05
C THR A 63 11.49 -24.00 12.99
N SER A 64 10.20 -23.73 12.74
CA SER A 64 9.65 -22.37 12.61
C SER A 64 9.30 -21.74 13.97
N ASN A 65 9.47 -20.41 14.08
CA ASN A 65 9.54 -19.70 15.37
C ASN A 65 8.29 -19.76 16.27
N LYS A 66 7.08 -20.00 15.73
CA LYS A 66 5.84 -20.08 16.54
C LYS A 66 5.51 -21.51 17.01
N ILE A 67 6.32 -22.50 16.67
CA ILE A 67 6.13 -23.89 17.08
C ILE A 67 6.80 -24.18 18.43
N LYS A 68 6.10 -24.96 19.26
CA LYS A 68 6.64 -25.48 20.52
C LYS A 68 7.78 -26.44 20.21
N LYS A 69 8.98 -26.17 20.74
CA LYS A 69 10.16 -27.02 20.54
C LYS A 69 9.83 -28.49 20.86
N GLY A 70 9.93 -29.37 19.86
CA GLY A 70 9.61 -30.80 19.96
C GLY A 70 8.27 -31.23 19.35
N THR A 71 7.40 -30.30 18.92
CA THR A 71 6.22 -30.64 18.11
C THR A 71 6.51 -30.50 16.61
N LYS A 72 5.77 -31.26 15.80
CA LYS A 72 5.80 -31.16 14.32
C LYS A 72 5.17 -29.85 13.84
N GLY A 73 5.58 -29.40 12.65
CA GLY A 73 4.95 -28.28 11.94
C GLY A 73 3.94 -28.69 10.87
N ASP A 74 3.29 -27.68 10.29
CA ASP A 74 2.09 -27.83 9.45
C ASP A 74 2.34 -28.78 8.27
N ALA A 75 3.42 -28.58 7.51
CA ALA A 75 3.75 -29.45 6.37
C ALA A 75 4.09 -30.89 6.79
N THR A 76 4.69 -31.08 7.97
CA THR A 76 5.04 -32.40 8.54
C THR A 76 3.82 -33.14 9.08
N MET A 77 2.73 -32.43 9.37
CA MET A 77 1.45 -33.00 9.83
C MET A 77 0.48 -33.24 8.66
N LEU A 78 0.40 -32.31 7.71
CA LEU A 78 -0.51 -32.37 6.56
C LEU A 78 -0.02 -33.31 5.45
N LEU A 79 1.30 -33.46 5.30
CA LEU A 79 1.94 -34.23 4.22
C LEU A 79 1.49 -33.78 2.80
N PRO A 80 1.57 -32.47 2.47
CA PRO A 80 0.99 -31.92 1.25
C PRO A 80 1.63 -32.47 -0.02
N THR A 81 0.86 -32.48 -1.11
CA THR A 81 1.34 -32.78 -2.47
C THR A 81 1.61 -31.49 -3.27
N LEU A 82 0.95 -30.38 -2.93
CA LEU A 82 1.03 -29.09 -3.62
C LEU A 82 1.26 -27.94 -2.62
N MET A 83 2.02 -26.92 -3.03
CA MET A 83 2.14 -25.64 -2.30
C MET A 83 2.56 -24.49 -3.22
N THR A 84 2.10 -23.27 -2.92
CA THR A 84 2.70 -22.01 -3.40
C THR A 84 3.93 -21.67 -2.56
N ALA A 85 4.85 -20.85 -3.08
CA ALA A 85 5.97 -20.32 -2.33
C ALA A 85 6.52 -19.02 -2.93
N VAL A 86 6.52 -17.94 -2.15
CA VAL A 86 7.34 -16.75 -2.47
C VAL A 86 8.82 -17.12 -2.33
N PRO A 87 9.74 -16.70 -3.22
CA PRO A 87 11.17 -17.03 -3.17
C PRO A 87 11.83 -16.96 -1.80
N ALA A 88 11.55 -15.92 -1.01
CA ALA A 88 12.08 -15.76 0.36
C ALA A 88 11.72 -16.92 1.33
N ILE A 89 10.71 -17.73 1.02
CA ILE A 89 10.41 -18.98 1.74
C ILE A 89 11.30 -20.13 1.23
N LEU A 90 11.52 -20.23 -0.09
CA LEU A 90 12.40 -21.23 -0.69
C LEU A 90 13.87 -21.02 -0.28
N ASP A 91 14.33 -19.77 -0.23
CA ASP A 91 15.66 -19.42 0.31
C ASP A 91 15.76 -19.78 1.81
N ARG A 92 14.73 -19.51 2.61
CA ARG A 92 14.68 -19.89 4.03
C ARG A 92 14.70 -21.42 4.22
N VAL A 93 14.07 -22.17 3.32
CA VAL A 93 14.13 -23.65 3.30
C VAL A 93 15.52 -24.14 2.89
N ARG A 94 16.12 -23.58 1.83
CA ARG A 94 17.51 -23.84 1.39
C ARG A 94 18.49 -23.62 2.55
N ASP A 95 18.45 -22.46 3.18
CA ASP A 95 19.36 -22.06 4.26
C ASP A 95 19.10 -22.89 5.52
N GLY A 96 17.84 -23.25 5.81
CA GLY A 96 17.47 -24.18 6.87
C GLY A 96 18.03 -25.59 6.67
N VAL A 97 18.05 -26.09 5.42
CA VAL A 97 18.69 -27.37 5.06
C VAL A 97 20.21 -27.27 5.19
N LEU A 98 20.83 -26.25 4.59
CA LEU A 98 22.28 -26.03 4.67
C LEU A 98 22.77 -25.88 6.12
N LYS A 99 22.02 -25.17 6.97
CA LYS A 99 22.30 -25.06 8.41
C LYS A 99 22.22 -26.42 9.10
N LYS A 100 21.17 -27.22 8.85
CA LYS A 100 21.03 -28.59 9.41
C LYS A 100 22.14 -29.54 8.93
N VAL A 101 22.65 -29.40 7.71
CA VAL A 101 23.79 -30.17 7.18
C VAL A 101 25.10 -29.72 7.84
N ASN A 102 25.39 -28.41 7.85
CA ASN A 102 26.60 -27.86 8.45
C ASN A 102 26.71 -28.16 9.95
N SER A 103 25.61 -28.06 10.71
CA SER A 103 25.59 -28.39 12.15
C SER A 103 25.79 -29.88 12.47
N LYS A 104 25.60 -30.79 11.50
CA LYS A 104 25.97 -32.21 11.65
C LYS A 104 27.42 -32.48 11.27
N GLY A 105 27.97 -31.71 10.32
CA GLY A 105 29.37 -31.75 9.93
C GLY A 105 29.87 -33.12 9.44
N GLY A 106 31.19 -33.30 9.52
CA GLY A 106 31.89 -34.57 9.30
C GLY A 106 31.46 -35.33 8.04
N LEU A 107 31.27 -36.64 8.19
CA LEU A 107 30.86 -37.53 7.10
C LEU A 107 29.47 -37.19 6.54
N SER A 108 28.54 -36.71 7.38
CA SER A 108 27.18 -36.34 6.94
C SER A 108 27.18 -35.18 5.95
N LYS A 109 28.05 -34.18 6.17
CA LYS A 109 28.25 -33.09 5.21
C LYS A 109 28.88 -33.58 3.92
N LYS A 110 30.02 -34.29 3.99
CA LYS A 110 30.69 -34.84 2.78
C LYS A 110 29.75 -35.71 1.92
N LEU A 111 28.87 -36.49 2.57
CA LEU A 111 27.88 -37.32 1.89
C LEU A 111 26.78 -36.48 1.20
N PHE A 112 26.33 -35.38 1.82
CA PHE A 112 25.39 -34.44 1.20
C PHE A 112 26.02 -33.71 0.01
N ASP A 113 27.23 -33.18 0.18
CA ASP A 113 27.96 -32.43 -0.86
C ASP A 113 28.25 -33.32 -2.09
N LEU A 114 28.58 -34.60 -1.86
CA LEU A 114 28.74 -35.61 -2.91
C LEU A 114 27.41 -35.98 -3.61
N ALA A 115 26.34 -36.19 -2.85
CA ALA A 115 25.02 -36.49 -3.41
C ALA A 115 24.46 -35.31 -4.24
N TYR A 116 24.70 -34.07 -3.78
CA TYR A 116 24.31 -32.85 -4.47
C TYR A 116 25.08 -32.67 -5.78
N SER A 117 26.41 -32.77 -5.74
CA SER A 117 27.26 -32.64 -6.94
C SER A 117 27.00 -33.73 -7.98
N ARG A 118 26.85 -35.00 -7.58
CA ARG A 118 26.46 -36.10 -8.49
C ARG A 118 25.12 -35.88 -9.19
N ARG A 119 24.16 -35.26 -8.50
CA ARG A 119 22.84 -34.95 -9.05
C ARG A 119 22.84 -33.67 -9.90
N LEU A 120 23.65 -32.68 -9.54
CA LEU A 120 23.93 -31.50 -10.35
C LEU A 120 24.57 -31.89 -11.70
N SER A 121 25.54 -32.81 -11.70
CA SER A 121 26.12 -33.37 -12.93
C SER A 121 25.08 -34.05 -13.82
N ALA A 122 24.11 -34.78 -13.25
CA ALA A 122 23.02 -35.39 -14.03
C ALA A 122 22.09 -34.33 -14.66
N VAL A 123 21.71 -33.29 -13.91
CA VAL A 123 20.90 -32.16 -14.43
C VAL A 123 21.66 -31.41 -15.53
N ASN A 124 22.98 -31.27 -15.41
CA ASN A 124 23.85 -30.68 -16.43
C ASN A 124 24.19 -31.66 -17.59
N GLY A 125 23.42 -32.74 -17.78
CA GLY A 125 23.58 -33.68 -18.91
C GLY A 125 24.87 -34.52 -18.89
N SER A 126 25.59 -34.57 -17.77
CA SER A 126 26.86 -35.33 -17.70
C SER A 126 26.61 -36.84 -17.59
N TRP A 127 27.32 -37.62 -18.41
CA TRP A 127 27.31 -39.09 -18.36
C TRP A 127 27.65 -39.66 -16.97
N LEU A 128 28.54 -38.98 -16.23
CA LEU A 128 28.96 -39.34 -14.86
C LEU A 128 28.01 -38.85 -13.75
N GLY A 129 26.84 -38.34 -14.10
CA GLY A 129 25.78 -37.99 -13.15
C GLY A 129 25.12 -39.22 -12.52
N ALA A 130 24.40 -39.02 -11.42
CA ALA A 130 23.64 -40.08 -10.75
C ALA A 130 22.39 -40.51 -11.54
N TRP A 131 22.59 -41.32 -12.56
CA TRP A 131 21.52 -41.94 -13.37
C TRP A 131 21.05 -43.27 -12.76
N GLY A 132 19.83 -43.70 -13.10
CA GLY A 132 19.31 -45.03 -12.74
C GLY A 132 19.41 -45.36 -11.25
N PRO A 133 19.95 -46.55 -10.86
CA PRO A 133 20.02 -46.99 -9.46
C PRO A 133 20.68 -46.00 -8.49
N GLU A 134 21.70 -45.24 -8.93
CA GLU A 134 22.41 -44.28 -8.07
C GLU A 134 21.47 -43.16 -7.59
N ARG A 135 20.54 -42.72 -8.45
CA ARG A 135 19.48 -41.76 -8.10
C ARG A 135 18.60 -42.28 -6.96
N HIS A 136 18.27 -43.57 -6.96
CA HIS A 136 17.46 -44.19 -5.91
C HIS A 136 18.25 -44.31 -4.59
N LEU A 137 19.53 -44.67 -4.65
CA LEU A 137 20.40 -44.73 -3.47
C LEU A 137 20.53 -43.37 -2.78
N TRP A 138 20.86 -42.30 -3.53
CA TRP A 138 20.94 -40.94 -2.96
C TRP A 138 19.59 -40.41 -2.48
N ASN A 139 18.50 -40.75 -3.17
CA ASN A 139 17.14 -40.43 -2.72
C ASN A 139 16.85 -41.06 -1.35
N LEU A 140 17.19 -42.33 -1.12
CA LEU A 140 16.93 -43.02 0.15
C LEU A 140 17.85 -42.56 1.29
N LEU A 141 19.15 -42.40 1.03
CA LEU A 141 20.14 -42.06 2.06
C LEU A 141 20.07 -40.60 2.52
N VAL A 142 19.90 -39.68 1.56
CA VAL A 142 20.04 -38.23 1.78
C VAL A 142 18.70 -37.51 1.55
N PHE A 143 18.19 -37.51 0.32
CA PHE A 143 17.10 -36.60 -0.05
C PHE A 143 15.76 -36.90 0.64
N LYS A 144 15.47 -38.16 1.01
CA LYS A 144 14.29 -38.53 1.81
C LYS A 144 14.22 -37.77 3.15
N LYS A 145 15.37 -37.49 3.78
CA LYS A 145 15.47 -36.72 5.03
C LYS A 145 15.31 -35.20 4.81
N VAL A 146 15.58 -34.71 3.60
CA VAL A 146 15.38 -33.31 3.22
C VAL A 146 13.91 -33.07 2.85
N ARG A 147 13.36 -33.92 1.99
CA ARG A 147 11.93 -33.97 1.60
C ARG A 147 11.00 -33.94 2.81
N ALA A 148 11.30 -34.74 3.84
CA ALA A 148 10.50 -34.83 5.07
C ALA A 148 10.32 -33.50 5.83
N ILE A 149 11.15 -32.47 5.59
CA ILE A 149 11.00 -31.14 6.20
C ILE A 149 9.72 -30.43 5.71
N LEU A 150 9.21 -30.81 4.54
CA LEU A 150 7.95 -30.32 3.96
C LEU A 150 6.96 -31.48 3.75
N GLY A 151 6.89 -32.42 4.71
CA GLY A 151 6.02 -33.61 4.65
C GLY A 151 6.48 -34.70 3.67
N GLY A 152 7.17 -34.34 2.59
CA GLY A 152 7.86 -35.26 1.68
C GLY A 152 7.01 -35.94 0.62
N HIS A 153 5.72 -35.63 0.54
CA HIS A 153 4.78 -36.07 -0.49
C HIS A 153 4.59 -35.05 -1.64
N ILE A 154 5.24 -33.88 -1.55
CA ILE A 154 5.14 -32.81 -2.55
C ILE A 154 5.52 -33.34 -3.94
N ARG A 155 4.64 -33.10 -4.92
CA ARG A 155 4.83 -33.38 -6.35
C ARG A 155 5.10 -32.13 -7.20
N PHE A 156 4.67 -30.95 -6.72
CA PHE A 156 4.82 -29.67 -7.40
C PHE A 156 4.97 -28.52 -6.40
N ILE A 157 5.76 -27.51 -6.74
CA ILE A 157 5.83 -26.23 -6.02
C ILE A 157 5.60 -25.12 -7.04
N LEU A 158 4.63 -24.25 -6.77
CA LEU A 158 4.45 -23.01 -7.53
C LEU A 158 5.28 -21.90 -6.87
N SER A 159 6.08 -21.16 -7.63
CA SER A 159 6.80 -19.98 -7.13
C SER A 159 6.44 -18.72 -7.91
N GLY A 160 6.24 -17.61 -7.20
CA GLY A 160 5.83 -16.33 -7.79
C GLY A 160 5.79 -15.18 -6.77
N GLY A 161 5.37 -13.99 -7.22
CA GLY A 161 5.27 -12.77 -6.42
C GLY A 161 6.59 -12.04 -6.14
N ALA A 162 7.73 -12.67 -6.41
CA ALA A 162 9.07 -12.08 -6.39
C ALA A 162 9.99 -12.92 -7.33
N PRO A 163 11.21 -12.47 -7.67
CA PRO A 163 12.08 -13.20 -8.58
C PRO A 163 12.78 -14.36 -7.86
N LEU A 164 12.80 -15.55 -8.46
CA LEU A 164 13.47 -16.71 -7.89
C LEU A 164 14.91 -16.84 -8.42
N SER A 165 15.90 -16.80 -7.51
CA SER A 165 17.30 -17.01 -7.90
C SER A 165 17.51 -18.40 -8.51
N SER A 166 18.26 -18.45 -9.61
CA SER A 166 18.48 -19.68 -10.38
C SER A 166 19.18 -20.77 -9.56
N ASP A 167 20.06 -20.38 -8.64
CA ASP A 167 20.70 -21.31 -7.69
C ASP A 167 19.74 -21.85 -6.63
N THR A 168 18.78 -21.08 -6.13
CA THR A 168 17.75 -21.61 -5.20
C THR A 168 16.77 -22.52 -5.93
N GLN A 169 16.29 -22.16 -7.13
CA GLN A 169 15.44 -23.04 -7.92
C GLN A 169 16.17 -24.37 -8.22
N ARG A 170 17.43 -24.30 -8.67
CA ARG A 170 18.28 -25.47 -8.92
C ARG A 170 18.51 -26.31 -7.66
N PHE A 171 18.80 -25.66 -6.53
CA PHE A 171 19.00 -26.36 -5.25
C PHE A 171 17.75 -27.11 -4.83
N ILE A 172 16.57 -26.51 -4.89
CA ILE A 172 15.31 -27.15 -4.49
C ILE A 172 14.92 -28.25 -5.50
N ASN A 173 15.02 -28.00 -6.82
CA ASN A 173 14.82 -29.01 -7.86
C ASN A 173 15.74 -30.25 -7.65
N ILE A 174 16.99 -30.06 -7.19
CA ILE A 174 17.92 -31.15 -6.86
C ILE A 174 17.57 -31.82 -5.52
N CYS A 175 17.43 -31.04 -4.44
CA CYS A 175 17.31 -31.55 -3.07
C CYS A 175 15.93 -32.14 -2.75
N PHE A 176 14.87 -31.50 -3.23
CA PHE A 176 13.51 -32.01 -3.12
C PHE A 176 13.17 -32.91 -4.31
N GLY A 177 13.81 -32.76 -5.47
CA GLY A 177 13.56 -33.66 -6.61
C GLY A 177 12.13 -33.54 -7.13
N VAL A 178 11.65 -32.31 -7.20
CA VAL A 178 10.29 -31.86 -7.50
C VAL A 178 10.45 -30.68 -8.46
N PRO A 179 9.65 -30.56 -9.54
CA PRO A 179 9.64 -29.36 -10.36
C PRO A 179 9.07 -28.16 -9.57
N ILE A 180 9.83 -27.05 -9.55
CA ILE A 180 9.29 -25.73 -9.23
C ILE A 180 8.83 -25.07 -10.53
N GLY A 181 7.52 -24.86 -10.66
CA GLY A 181 6.97 -23.99 -11.69
C GLY A 181 7.09 -22.52 -11.29
N GLN A 182 7.68 -21.67 -12.14
CA GLN A 182 7.69 -20.23 -11.95
C GLN A 182 6.49 -19.57 -12.65
N GLY A 183 5.83 -18.64 -11.96
CA GLY A 183 4.76 -17.82 -12.52
C GLY A 183 5.01 -16.33 -12.35
N TYR A 184 4.76 -15.56 -13.41
CA TYR A 184 4.73 -14.10 -13.38
C TYR A 184 3.28 -13.61 -13.49
N GLY A 185 2.88 -12.70 -12.62
CA GLY A 185 1.57 -12.09 -12.60
C GLY A 185 1.47 -11.03 -11.51
N LEU A 186 0.57 -10.06 -11.71
CA LEU A 186 0.35 -8.91 -10.83
C LEU A 186 -1.08 -8.95 -10.24
N THR A 187 -1.42 -7.99 -9.38
CA THR A 187 -2.81 -7.83 -8.88
C THR A 187 -3.76 -7.36 -9.99
N GLU A 188 -3.19 -6.64 -10.93
CA GLU A 188 -3.79 -6.03 -12.10
C GLU A 188 -3.98 -7.04 -13.25
N THR A 189 -3.28 -8.18 -13.19
CA THR A 189 -3.44 -9.32 -14.12
C THR A 189 -4.06 -10.55 -13.43
N CYS A 190 -4.62 -10.36 -12.22
CA CYS A 190 -5.27 -11.39 -11.40
C CYS A 190 -4.40 -12.64 -11.19
N ALA A 191 -3.13 -12.43 -10.79
CA ALA A 191 -2.06 -13.43 -10.67
C ALA A 191 -1.66 -14.18 -11.95
N GLY A 192 -2.33 -13.93 -13.09
CA GLY A 192 -2.05 -14.59 -14.35
C GLY A 192 -1.19 -13.72 -15.29
N GLY A 193 -0.17 -14.28 -15.90
CA GLY A 193 0.68 -13.57 -16.87
C GLY A 193 1.45 -14.58 -17.70
N THR A 194 2.56 -15.08 -17.15
CA THR A 194 3.26 -16.26 -17.66
C THR A 194 3.28 -17.38 -16.62
N PHE A 195 3.43 -18.62 -17.09
CA PHE A 195 3.65 -19.78 -16.25
C PHE A 195 4.57 -20.77 -16.97
N SER A 196 5.51 -21.38 -16.24
CA SER A 196 6.35 -22.45 -16.79
C SER A 196 5.60 -23.78 -16.81
N GLU A 197 5.78 -24.54 -17.88
CA GLU A 197 5.28 -25.92 -18.00
C GLU A 197 5.70 -26.79 -16.81
N PHE A 198 4.84 -27.73 -16.43
CA PHE A 198 5.02 -28.58 -15.24
C PHE A 198 6.32 -29.42 -15.25
N ASP A 199 6.82 -29.77 -16.43
CA ASP A 199 8.05 -30.55 -16.62
C ASP A 199 9.30 -29.70 -16.96
N ASP A 200 9.17 -28.38 -17.12
CA ASP A 200 10.29 -27.49 -17.40
C ASP A 200 11.19 -27.33 -16.18
N THR A 201 12.30 -28.09 -16.16
CA THR A 201 13.32 -28.05 -15.10
C THR A 201 14.38 -26.96 -15.29
N SER A 202 14.25 -26.10 -16.31
CA SER A 202 15.13 -24.96 -16.53
C SER A 202 15.09 -23.94 -15.39
N VAL A 203 16.06 -23.02 -15.36
CA VAL A 203 16.18 -22.02 -14.30
C VAL A 203 16.34 -20.61 -14.84
N GLY A 204 15.79 -19.65 -14.09
CA GLY A 204 15.87 -18.22 -14.42
C GLY A 204 14.86 -17.71 -15.46
N ARG A 205 13.82 -18.48 -15.81
CA ARG A 205 12.73 -18.02 -16.69
C ARG A 205 11.35 -18.30 -16.08
N VAL A 206 10.37 -17.46 -16.44
CA VAL A 206 9.00 -17.46 -15.90
C VAL A 206 7.97 -18.17 -16.81
N GLY A 207 8.45 -18.90 -17.83
CA GLY A 207 7.62 -19.71 -18.72
C GLY A 207 6.97 -18.95 -19.88
N ALA A 208 5.91 -19.55 -20.44
CA ALA A 208 5.14 -19.02 -21.56
C ALA A 208 3.94 -18.20 -21.07
N PRO A 209 3.34 -17.32 -21.90
CA PRO A 209 2.08 -16.67 -21.56
C PRO A 209 0.99 -17.69 -21.20
N LEU A 210 0.14 -17.39 -20.21
CA LEU A 210 -1.01 -18.23 -19.91
C LEU A 210 -1.94 -18.35 -21.13
N PRO A 211 -2.67 -19.47 -21.32
CA PRO A 211 -3.67 -19.61 -22.39
C PRO A 211 -4.77 -18.53 -22.47
N CYS A 212 -4.98 -17.75 -21.41
CA CYS A 212 -5.87 -16.58 -21.43
C CYS A 212 -5.17 -15.24 -21.74
N SER A 213 -3.84 -15.17 -21.63
CA SER A 213 -3.06 -13.93 -21.63
C SER A 213 -2.25 -13.77 -22.92
N PHE A 214 -2.45 -12.66 -23.61
CA PHE A 214 -1.59 -12.19 -24.70
C PHE A 214 -0.46 -11.33 -24.12
N ILE A 215 0.76 -11.54 -24.61
CA ILE A 215 1.92 -10.73 -24.21
C ILE A 215 2.60 -10.15 -25.44
N LYS A 216 2.88 -8.84 -25.38
CA LYS A 216 3.68 -8.08 -26.34
C LYS A 216 4.86 -7.44 -25.61
N LEU A 217 5.98 -7.28 -26.30
CA LEU A 217 7.11 -6.47 -25.85
C LEU A 217 7.05 -5.10 -26.54
N ILE A 218 7.34 -4.02 -25.81
CA ILE A 218 7.50 -2.66 -26.37
C ILE A 218 8.87 -2.09 -26.00
N ASP A 219 9.40 -1.21 -26.84
CA ASP A 219 10.63 -0.48 -26.54
C ASP A 219 10.43 0.36 -25.26
N TRP A 220 11.44 0.37 -24.39
CA TRP A 220 11.49 1.25 -23.21
C TRP A 220 12.78 2.08 -23.26
N PRO A 221 12.77 3.22 -24.00
CA PRO A 221 13.96 4.02 -24.25
C PRO A 221 14.61 4.58 -22.98
N GLU A 222 13.81 4.95 -21.99
CA GLU A 222 14.27 5.51 -20.70
C GLU A 222 15.05 4.48 -19.87
N GLY A 223 14.71 3.20 -20.00
CA GLY A 223 15.45 2.09 -19.40
C GLY A 223 16.62 1.59 -20.26
N GLY A 224 16.76 2.05 -21.51
CA GLY A 224 17.77 1.55 -22.46
C GLY A 224 17.51 0.11 -22.92
N TYR A 225 16.24 -0.27 -23.09
CA TYR A 225 15.80 -1.59 -23.56
C TYR A 225 15.02 -1.47 -24.86
N LEU A 226 15.44 -2.19 -25.90
CA LEU A 226 14.82 -2.16 -27.22
C LEU A 226 14.44 -3.57 -27.70
N VAL A 227 13.33 -3.68 -28.42
CA VAL A 227 12.85 -4.95 -29.01
C VAL A 227 13.80 -5.43 -30.12
N SER A 228 14.66 -4.54 -30.63
CA SER A 228 15.77 -4.84 -31.54
C SER A 228 17.07 -5.30 -30.84
N ASP A 229 17.10 -5.41 -29.52
CA ASP A 229 18.29 -5.86 -28.78
C ASP A 229 18.69 -7.30 -29.12
N ASN A 230 20.00 -7.57 -29.04
CA ASN A 230 20.64 -8.82 -29.40
C ASN A 230 21.61 -9.23 -28.26
N PRO A 231 21.64 -10.50 -27.78
CA PRO A 231 21.13 -11.72 -28.41
C PRO A 231 19.64 -12.01 -28.21
N MET A 232 18.93 -11.22 -27.42
CA MET A 232 17.51 -11.40 -27.11
C MET A 232 16.82 -10.03 -27.06
N PRO A 233 15.63 -9.87 -27.67
CA PRO A 233 14.80 -8.67 -27.52
C PRO A 233 14.56 -8.32 -26.04
N ARG A 234 14.62 -7.03 -25.71
CA ARG A 234 14.30 -6.51 -24.37
C ARG A 234 13.26 -5.41 -24.47
N GLY A 235 12.68 -5.00 -23.34
CA GLY A 235 11.65 -3.97 -23.32
C GLY A 235 10.67 -4.14 -22.16
N GLU A 236 9.64 -3.31 -22.15
CA GLU A 236 8.52 -3.42 -21.21
C GLU A 236 7.52 -4.48 -21.70
N ILE A 237 6.95 -5.24 -20.76
CA ILE A 237 5.97 -6.29 -21.04
C ILE A 237 4.58 -5.64 -21.06
N VAL A 238 3.80 -5.93 -22.08
CA VAL A 238 2.42 -5.46 -22.21
C VAL A 238 1.50 -6.66 -22.26
N VAL A 239 0.67 -6.83 -21.22
CA VAL A 239 -0.20 -8.01 -21.02
C VAL A 239 -1.65 -7.63 -21.30
N GLY A 240 -2.32 -8.36 -22.20
CA GLY A 240 -3.75 -8.25 -22.47
C GLY A 240 -4.46 -9.58 -22.24
N GLY A 241 -5.75 -9.57 -21.92
CA GLY A 241 -6.52 -10.80 -21.71
C GLY A 241 -7.77 -10.61 -20.83
N PRO A 242 -8.65 -11.61 -20.71
CA PRO A 242 -9.83 -11.55 -19.86
C PRO A 242 -9.48 -11.61 -18.36
N ASN A 243 -8.24 -11.94 -18.00
CA ASN A 243 -7.70 -11.84 -16.63
C ASN A 243 -7.24 -10.42 -16.24
N ILE A 244 -7.27 -9.43 -17.15
CA ILE A 244 -6.85 -8.05 -16.84
C ILE A 244 -7.95 -7.29 -16.08
N ASN A 245 -7.52 -6.61 -15.03
CA ASN A 245 -8.33 -5.89 -14.05
C ASN A 245 -8.72 -4.48 -14.57
N PHE A 246 -10.01 -4.22 -14.81
CA PHE A 246 -10.47 -2.99 -15.48
C PHE A 246 -10.11 -1.70 -14.72
N GLY A 247 -9.42 -0.77 -15.40
CA GLY A 247 -8.89 0.46 -14.80
C GLY A 247 -8.88 1.65 -15.76
N GLY A 248 -10.06 2.08 -16.22
CA GLY A 248 -10.21 3.18 -17.19
C GLY A 248 -10.65 2.69 -18.58
N ASN A 249 -11.10 3.62 -19.42
CA ASN A 249 -11.63 3.31 -20.75
C ASN A 249 -10.51 3.00 -21.76
N CYS A 250 -10.23 1.72 -21.97
CA CYS A 250 -9.71 1.16 -23.22
C CYS A 250 -9.93 -0.36 -23.21
N GLU A 251 -9.78 -1.01 -24.37
CA GLU A 251 -9.64 -2.47 -24.44
C GLU A 251 -8.26 -2.83 -23.85
N GLY A 252 -8.28 -3.17 -22.55
CA GLY A 252 -7.15 -2.92 -21.66
C GLY A 252 -5.97 -3.87 -21.79
N PHE A 253 -4.96 -3.46 -22.57
CA PHE A 253 -3.58 -3.89 -22.37
C PHE A 253 -2.99 -3.19 -21.13
N PHE A 254 -2.28 -3.94 -20.28
CA PHE A 254 -1.63 -3.44 -19.05
C PHE A 254 -0.11 -3.45 -19.19
N LEU A 255 0.55 -2.34 -18.83
CA LEU A 255 2.02 -2.22 -18.78
C LEU A 255 2.57 -2.92 -17.53
N ALA A 256 3.59 -3.75 -17.71
CA ALA A 256 4.17 -4.60 -16.68
C ALA A 256 5.72 -4.67 -16.84
N ALA A 257 6.45 -4.41 -15.76
CA ALA A 257 7.89 -4.20 -15.85
C ALA A 257 8.70 -5.51 -16.06
N SER A 258 9.34 -5.58 -17.24
CA SER A 258 10.66 -6.17 -17.58
C SER A 258 10.98 -7.68 -17.51
N VAL A 259 11.91 -8.11 -18.38
CA VAL A 259 12.32 -9.51 -18.71
C VAL A 259 13.84 -9.73 -18.50
N VAL A 260 14.27 -10.92 -18.04
CA VAL A 260 15.67 -11.32 -17.69
C VAL A 260 15.82 -12.87 -17.70
N PRO A 261 17.01 -13.55 -17.72
CA PRO A 261 18.36 -13.35 -18.32
C PRO A 261 18.62 -14.46 -19.40
N ASP A 262 19.76 -15.11 -19.69
CA ASP A 262 21.23 -15.01 -19.40
C ASP A 262 22.03 -15.66 -20.57
N ARG A 263 23.26 -15.21 -20.82
CA ARG A 263 24.43 -16.11 -20.96
C ARG A 263 25.73 -15.38 -20.57
N GLY A 264 26.09 -15.44 -19.29
CA GLY A 264 27.49 -15.36 -18.85
C GLY A 264 27.91 -14.21 -17.94
N GLY A 265 27.02 -13.46 -17.28
CA GLY A 265 27.48 -12.24 -16.58
C GLY A 265 26.60 -11.53 -15.56
N LYS A 266 25.90 -12.24 -14.67
CA LYS A 266 25.14 -11.68 -13.53
C LYS A 266 24.10 -10.61 -13.90
N THR A 267 22.85 -11.02 -14.03
CA THR A 267 21.71 -10.11 -13.79
C THR A 267 20.57 -10.91 -13.19
N GLU A 268 20.01 -10.41 -12.08
CA GLU A 268 18.84 -10.98 -11.45
C GLU A 268 17.58 -10.47 -12.14
N THR A 269 16.51 -11.24 -12.13
CA THR A 269 15.22 -10.77 -12.65
C THR A 269 14.74 -9.62 -11.78
N LEU A 270 14.90 -8.38 -12.26
CA LEU A 270 14.32 -7.18 -11.66
C LEU A 270 12.80 -7.15 -11.91
N ALA A 271 12.10 -8.13 -11.33
CA ALA A 271 10.70 -7.97 -10.96
C ALA A 271 10.67 -6.74 -10.05
N GLY A 272 10.09 -5.65 -10.56
CA GLY A 272 10.51 -4.28 -10.28
C GLY A 272 10.97 -4.05 -8.84
N ASN A 273 12.26 -3.75 -8.66
CA ASN A 273 12.81 -3.46 -7.34
C ASN A 273 12.14 -2.20 -6.79
N LEU A 274 11.11 -2.44 -5.97
CA LEU A 274 10.97 -1.76 -4.69
C LEU A 274 12.11 -2.18 -3.75
N ASP A 275 13.35 -2.00 -4.24
CA ASP A 275 14.45 -1.57 -3.40
C ASP A 275 13.92 -0.46 -2.48
N GLY A 276 14.53 -0.35 -1.31
CA GLY A 276 14.46 0.92 -0.62
C GLY A 276 15.04 1.99 -1.53
N ASP A 277 14.17 2.79 -2.14
CA ASP A 277 14.33 4.23 -2.07
C ASP A 277 15.02 4.54 -0.73
N PRO A 278 16.22 5.14 -0.70
CA PRO A 278 16.97 5.38 0.53
C PRO A 278 16.12 6.09 1.60
N ASP A 279 15.13 6.86 1.15
CA ASP A 279 14.14 7.50 2.00
C ASP A 279 13.10 6.55 2.63
N ARG A 280 13.18 5.22 2.50
CA ARG A 280 12.40 4.31 3.37
C ARG A 280 12.93 4.25 4.80
N GLY A 281 14.22 4.49 5.01
CA GLY A 281 14.76 4.72 6.35
C GLY A 281 14.20 6.01 6.93
N THR A 282 14.37 7.11 6.19
CA THR A 282 13.89 8.45 6.58
C THR A 282 12.36 8.57 6.58
N ALA A 283 11.62 7.69 5.90
CA ALA A 283 10.16 7.62 5.96
C ALA A 283 9.66 6.80 7.14
N MET A 284 10.35 5.75 7.60
CA MET A 284 9.95 5.07 8.84
C MET A 284 10.33 5.91 10.07
N GLU A 285 11.52 6.51 10.08
CA GLU A 285 11.87 7.54 11.07
C GLU A 285 11.00 8.79 10.92
N GLY A 286 10.59 9.12 9.69
CA GLY A 286 9.73 10.26 9.37
C GLY A 286 8.27 10.04 9.74
N GLU A 287 7.72 8.83 9.66
CA GLU A 287 6.40 8.49 10.19
C GLU A 287 6.42 8.34 11.70
N LEU A 288 7.49 7.79 12.28
CA LEU A 288 7.68 7.82 13.73
C LEU A 288 7.80 9.26 14.25
N SER A 289 8.52 10.13 13.55
CA SER A 289 8.64 11.56 13.83
C SER A 289 7.30 12.28 13.67
N LYS A 290 6.56 12.06 12.57
CA LYS A 290 5.19 12.58 12.39
C LYS A 290 4.24 12.09 13.49
N ALA A 291 4.35 10.84 13.92
CA ALA A 291 3.54 10.26 14.99
C ALA A 291 3.88 10.84 16.37
N VAL A 292 5.17 11.09 16.66
CA VAL A 292 5.61 11.77 17.89
C VAL A 292 5.21 13.25 17.87
N GLN A 293 5.33 13.94 16.73
CA GLN A 293 4.77 15.27 16.53
C GLN A 293 3.26 15.28 16.74
N TRP A 294 2.55 14.24 16.28
CA TRP A 294 1.11 14.08 16.51
C TRP A 294 0.74 13.86 17.97
N LEU A 295 1.46 13.00 18.69
CA LEU A 295 1.28 12.80 20.13
C LEU A 295 1.53 14.11 20.90
N ASN A 296 2.57 14.87 20.53
CA ASN A 296 2.83 16.19 21.09
C ASN A 296 1.69 17.18 20.78
N LEU A 297 1.15 17.18 19.56
CA LEU A 297 0.03 18.05 19.18
C LEU A 297 -1.25 17.71 19.94
N VAL A 298 -1.55 16.42 20.13
CA VAL A 298 -2.71 15.93 20.91
C VAL A 298 -2.61 16.32 22.40
N VAL A 299 -1.41 16.39 22.96
CA VAL A 299 -1.17 16.78 24.36
C VAL A 299 -1.07 18.31 24.54
N THR A 300 -0.56 19.03 23.55
CA THR A 300 -0.28 20.49 23.66
C THR A 300 -1.48 21.35 23.26
N GLU A 301 -2.23 20.95 22.22
CA GLU A 301 -3.36 21.74 21.73
C GLU A 301 -4.66 21.37 22.48
N PRO A 302 -5.33 22.34 23.13
CA PRO A 302 -6.48 22.05 24.00
C PRO A 302 -7.65 21.42 23.23
N TYR A 303 -7.82 21.77 21.95
CA TYR A 303 -8.81 21.15 21.08
C TYR A 303 -8.63 19.63 21.01
N TYR A 304 -7.45 19.17 20.59
CA TYR A 304 -7.18 17.74 20.45
C TYR A 304 -7.17 17.02 21.81
N MET A 305 -6.64 17.66 22.86
CA MET A 305 -6.61 17.12 24.22
C MET A 305 -8.02 16.82 24.76
N PHE A 306 -8.96 17.78 24.68
CA PHE A 306 -10.32 17.55 25.20
C PHE A 306 -11.08 16.50 24.40
N HIS A 307 -10.90 16.43 23.07
CA HIS A 307 -11.52 15.39 22.24
C HIS A 307 -10.96 13.99 22.57
N PHE A 308 -9.65 13.88 22.81
CA PHE A 308 -9.01 12.65 23.27
C PHE A 308 -9.54 12.22 24.64
N MET A 309 -9.58 13.13 25.62
CA MET A 309 -10.14 12.88 26.96
C MET A 309 -11.62 12.44 26.88
N ALA A 310 -12.42 13.08 26.04
CA ALA A 310 -13.82 12.73 25.84
C ALA A 310 -13.99 11.31 25.27
N PHE A 311 -13.14 10.88 24.32
CA PHE A 311 -13.16 9.52 23.79
C PHE A 311 -12.79 8.47 24.86
N PHE A 312 -11.67 8.68 25.57
CA PHE A 312 -11.22 7.73 26.60
C PHE A 312 -12.12 7.72 27.85
N SER A 313 -12.87 8.80 28.12
CA SER A 313 -13.86 8.83 29.21
C SER A 313 -14.91 7.71 29.10
N TYR A 314 -15.30 7.33 27.87
CA TYR A 314 -16.29 6.26 27.66
C TYR A 314 -15.81 4.93 28.23
N LEU A 315 -14.52 4.60 28.10
CA LEU A 315 -13.94 3.36 28.67
C LEU A 315 -13.98 3.35 30.21
N VAL A 316 -13.83 4.51 30.84
CA VAL A 316 -13.94 4.66 32.31
C VAL A 316 -15.39 4.46 32.74
N VAL A 317 -16.35 5.16 32.11
CA VAL A 317 -17.78 4.97 32.39
C VAL A 317 -18.18 3.50 32.15
N ARG A 318 -17.73 2.91 31.04
CA ARG A 318 -18.03 1.53 30.63
C ARG A 318 -17.50 0.46 31.59
N THR A 319 -16.37 0.71 32.26
CA THR A 319 -15.82 -0.20 33.29
C THR A 319 -16.51 -0.01 34.64
N SER A 320 -16.87 1.22 35.03
CA SER A 320 -17.72 1.47 36.21
C SER A 320 -19.12 0.86 36.06
N SER A 321 -19.80 1.10 34.95
CA SER A 321 -21.15 0.56 34.68
C SER A 321 -21.18 -0.96 34.56
N ALA A 322 -20.06 -1.62 34.23
CA ALA A 322 -19.96 -3.08 34.17
C ALA A 322 -20.20 -3.78 35.51
N GLN A 323 -20.05 -3.07 36.64
CA GLN A 323 -20.35 -3.58 37.98
C GLN A 323 -21.85 -3.51 38.34
N VAL A 324 -22.64 -2.76 37.58
CA VAL A 324 -24.07 -2.49 37.84
C VAL A 324 -24.98 -3.19 36.82
N LEU A 325 -24.52 -3.42 35.58
CA LEU A 325 -25.30 -4.04 34.52
C LEU A 325 -25.45 -5.56 34.67
N ILE A 326 -26.67 -6.06 34.40
CA ILE A 326 -27.00 -7.49 34.35
C ILE A 326 -26.19 -8.18 33.23
N PRO A 327 -25.57 -9.36 33.46
CA PRO A 327 -24.65 -9.99 32.50
C PRO A 327 -25.19 -10.19 31.07
N THR A 328 -26.50 -10.44 30.93
CA THR A 328 -27.19 -10.62 29.64
C THR A 328 -27.29 -9.33 28.81
N ILE A 329 -27.24 -8.16 29.45
CA ILE A 329 -27.18 -6.85 28.80
C ILE A 329 -25.73 -6.56 28.40
N THR A 330 -24.78 -6.79 29.30
CA THR A 330 -23.34 -6.58 29.07
C THR A 330 -22.84 -7.32 27.82
N HIS A 331 -23.26 -8.58 27.59
CA HIS A 331 -22.89 -9.33 26.38
C HIS A 331 -23.47 -8.71 25.09
N ARG A 332 -24.69 -8.17 25.12
CA ARG A 332 -25.29 -7.49 23.95
C ARG A 332 -24.63 -6.14 23.67
N LEU A 333 -24.22 -5.44 24.74
CA LEU A 333 -23.48 -4.19 24.64
C LEU A 333 -22.13 -4.43 23.95
N ILE A 334 -21.34 -5.42 24.40
CA ILE A 334 -20.04 -5.79 23.78
C ILE A 334 -20.17 -6.05 22.29
N TYR A 335 -21.19 -6.79 21.85
CA TYR A 335 -21.39 -7.05 20.42
C TYR A 335 -21.69 -5.76 19.62
N ARG A 336 -22.47 -4.83 20.19
CA ARG A 336 -22.73 -3.51 19.58
C ARG A 336 -21.52 -2.59 19.60
N GLU A 337 -20.72 -2.61 20.67
CA GLU A 337 -19.45 -1.90 20.77
C GLU A 337 -18.49 -2.36 19.65
N ILE A 338 -18.39 -3.68 19.42
CA ILE A 338 -17.59 -4.26 18.31
C ILE A 338 -18.15 -3.86 16.94
N GLN A 339 -19.46 -4.00 16.70
CA GLN A 339 -20.08 -3.62 15.43
C GLN A 339 -19.87 -2.14 15.09
N ALA A 340 -20.06 -1.26 16.07
CA ALA A 340 -19.89 0.19 15.89
C ALA A 340 -18.41 0.56 15.71
N ALA A 341 -17.47 -0.11 16.40
CA ALA A 341 -16.03 0.11 16.22
C ALA A 341 -15.56 -0.34 14.83
N LEU A 342 -16.07 -1.45 14.30
CA LEU A 342 -15.84 -1.87 12.92
C LEU A 342 -16.39 -0.86 11.92
N ALA A 343 -17.61 -0.35 12.14
CA ALA A 343 -18.20 0.69 11.29
C ALA A 343 -17.37 2.00 11.32
N PHE A 344 -16.91 2.43 12.50
CA PHE A 344 -16.01 3.59 12.65
C PHE A 344 -14.68 3.37 11.90
N GLY A 345 -14.08 2.19 12.02
CA GLY A 345 -12.86 1.82 11.29
C GLY A 345 -13.05 1.87 9.76
N ILE A 346 -14.17 1.34 9.26
CA ILE A 346 -14.51 1.36 7.82
C ILE A 346 -14.73 2.79 7.33
N LEU A 347 -15.49 3.62 8.06
CA LEU A 347 -15.71 5.03 7.70
C LEU A 347 -14.40 5.82 7.69
N THR A 348 -13.54 5.60 8.68
CA THR A 348 -12.21 6.21 8.78
C THR A 348 -11.32 5.80 7.61
N ALA A 349 -11.28 4.51 7.25
CA ALA A 349 -10.51 4.02 6.11
C ALA A 349 -11.01 4.58 4.76
N ILE A 350 -12.33 4.65 4.53
CA ILE A 350 -12.93 5.27 3.35
C ILE A 350 -12.55 6.75 3.26
N LYS A 351 -12.50 7.45 4.40
CA LYS A 351 -12.08 8.85 4.48
C LYS A 351 -10.58 9.03 4.25
N MET A 352 -9.73 8.17 4.80
CA MET A 352 -8.27 8.20 4.59
C MET A 352 -7.90 8.12 3.10
N VAL A 353 -8.67 7.40 2.29
CA VAL A 353 -8.48 7.29 0.82
C VAL A 353 -9.02 8.52 0.05
N ARG A 354 -9.89 9.33 0.65
CA ARG A 354 -10.59 10.46 0.01
C ARG A 354 -10.11 11.85 0.43
N GLU A 355 -9.30 11.94 1.48
CA GLU A 355 -8.77 13.20 2.01
C GLU A 355 -7.30 13.39 1.63
N GLU A 356 -7.00 14.42 0.82
CA GLU A 356 -5.61 14.78 0.48
C GLU A 356 -4.89 15.54 1.62
N THR A 357 -5.62 16.13 2.58
CA THR A 357 -5.04 16.87 3.70
C THR A 357 -5.32 16.18 5.05
N TRP A 358 -4.26 16.03 5.84
CA TRP A 358 -4.34 15.43 7.18
C TRP A 358 -5.36 16.14 8.08
N GLU A 359 -5.36 17.47 8.13
CA GLU A 359 -6.30 18.25 8.96
C GLU A 359 -7.77 17.96 8.63
N GLY A 360 -8.10 17.70 7.36
CA GLY A 360 -9.44 17.31 6.93
C GLY A 360 -9.79 15.88 7.34
N PHE A 361 -8.86 14.94 7.20
CA PHE A 361 -9.01 13.58 7.70
C PHE A 361 -9.24 13.54 9.22
N ILE A 362 -8.51 14.35 9.99
CA ILE A 362 -8.61 14.41 11.46
C ILE A 362 -9.95 15.04 11.89
N ALA A 363 -10.32 16.18 11.29
CA ALA A 363 -11.59 16.85 11.59
C ALA A 363 -12.79 15.90 11.41
N ASP A 364 -12.81 15.19 10.28
CA ASP A 364 -13.84 14.23 9.95
C ASP A 364 -13.78 13.00 10.88
N THR A 365 -12.60 12.46 11.19
CA THR A 365 -12.43 11.32 12.11
C THR A 365 -12.91 11.65 13.53
N LEU A 366 -12.59 12.86 14.04
CA LEU A 366 -13.09 13.35 15.33
C LEU A 366 -14.60 13.59 15.32
N PHE A 367 -15.16 14.05 14.20
CA PHE A 367 -16.61 14.19 14.02
C PHE A 367 -17.33 12.84 14.05
N PHE A 368 -16.82 11.82 13.34
CA PHE A 368 -17.37 10.46 13.42
C PHE A 368 -17.20 9.85 14.82
N ALA A 369 -16.09 10.14 15.52
CA ALA A 369 -15.89 9.70 16.90
C ALA A 369 -16.95 10.28 17.86
N LYS A 370 -17.35 11.56 17.71
CA LYS A 370 -18.45 12.15 18.48
C LYS A 370 -19.77 11.43 18.24
N ILE A 371 -20.14 11.20 16.97
CA ILE A 371 -21.39 10.51 16.60
C ILE A 371 -21.40 9.08 17.17
N PHE A 372 -20.28 8.37 17.06
CA PHE A 372 -20.08 7.04 17.63
C PHE A 372 -20.23 7.02 19.16
N LEU A 373 -19.60 7.96 19.88
CA LEU A 373 -19.71 8.08 21.34
C LEU A 373 -21.15 8.38 21.79
N VAL A 374 -21.85 9.30 21.11
CA VAL A 374 -23.27 9.59 21.40
C VAL A 374 -24.16 8.37 21.11
N ALA A 375 -23.91 7.65 20.01
CA ALA A 375 -24.67 6.44 19.68
C ALA A 375 -24.45 5.31 20.71
N LEU A 376 -23.22 5.09 21.16
CA LEU A 376 -22.92 4.12 22.23
C LEU A 376 -23.50 4.56 23.59
N ALA A 377 -23.46 5.86 23.90
CA ALA A 377 -24.08 6.40 25.10
C ALA A 377 -25.61 6.20 25.06
N LEU A 378 -26.29 6.48 23.93
CA LEU A 378 -27.73 6.26 23.75
C LEU A 378 -28.16 4.80 23.93
N ILE A 379 -27.27 3.85 23.61
CA ILE A 379 -27.51 2.40 23.81
C ILE A 379 -27.35 2.00 25.29
N MET A 380 -26.67 2.81 26.11
CA MET A 380 -26.39 2.53 27.52
C MET A 380 -27.30 3.31 28.49
N ASP A 381 -27.43 4.64 28.32
CA ASP A 381 -28.40 5.51 29.00
C ASP A 381 -28.61 6.82 28.19
N TYR A 382 -29.87 7.19 27.97
CA TYR A 382 -30.24 8.45 27.33
C TYR A 382 -29.72 9.69 28.08
N ASN A 383 -29.67 9.64 29.42
CA ASN A 383 -29.13 10.74 30.23
C ASN A 383 -27.63 10.93 29.99
N LEU A 384 -26.87 9.83 29.89
CA LEU A 384 -25.44 9.87 29.57
C LEU A 384 -25.19 10.44 28.17
N ALA A 385 -26.03 10.08 27.19
CA ALA A 385 -25.95 10.65 25.85
C ALA A 385 -26.18 12.16 25.85
N LEU A 386 -27.15 12.65 26.63
CA LEU A 386 -27.42 14.09 26.78
C LEU A 386 -26.22 14.82 27.41
N TRP A 387 -25.56 14.24 28.42
CA TRP A 387 -24.32 14.78 28.98
C TRP A 387 -23.17 14.82 27.95
N TYR A 388 -23.00 13.78 27.12
CA TYR A 388 -22.02 13.81 26.02
C TYR A 388 -22.34 14.89 24.98
N ILE A 389 -23.61 15.07 24.59
CA ILE A 389 -24.04 16.13 23.67
C ILE A 389 -23.69 17.52 24.24
N VAL A 390 -24.05 17.78 25.51
CA VAL A 390 -23.70 19.04 26.19
C VAL A 390 -22.19 19.25 26.25
N ALA A 391 -21.42 18.22 26.59
CA ALA A 391 -19.95 18.29 26.61
C ALA A 391 -19.36 18.61 25.23
N PHE A 392 -19.88 18.00 24.15
CA PHE A 392 -19.43 18.30 22.78
C PHE A 392 -19.83 19.71 22.32
N SER A 393 -20.98 20.23 22.74
CA SER A 393 -21.36 21.64 22.52
C SER A 393 -20.43 22.60 23.26
N VAL A 394 -20.09 22.31 24.51
CA VAL A 394 -19.14 23.13 25.31
C VAL A 394 -17.74 23.08 24.70
N MET A 395 -17.24 21.90 24.28
CA MET A 395 -15.96 21.78 23.58
C MET A 395 -15.93 22.58 22.26
N TYR A 396 -17.02 22.58 21.50
CA TYR A 396 -17.13 23.35 20.25
C TYR A 396 -17.09 24.87 20.46
N ILE A 397 -17.65 25.36 21.58
CA ILE A 397 -17.61 26.79 21.94
C ILE A 397 -16.23 27.18 22.50
N LEU A 398 -15.64 26.34 23.35
CA LEU A 398 -14.39 26.66 24.05
C LEU A 398 -13.12 26.39 23.23
N THR A 399 -13.16 25.52 22.21
CA THR A 399 -11.98 25.16 21.42
C THR A 399 -12.27 25.11 19.92
N GLN A 400 -11.48 25.85 19.16
CA GLN A 400 -11.41 25.79 17.70
C GLN A 400 -10.25 24.87 17.27
N GLN A 401 -10.35 24.23 16.10
CA GLN A 401 -9.26 23.41 15.57
C GLN A 401 -8.10 24.32 15.12
N PRO A 402 -6.84 24.06 15.54
CA PRO A 402 -5.71 24.90 15.16
C PRO A 402 -5.39 24.77 13.66
N SER A 403 -5.09 25.89 13.00
CA SER A 403 -4.63 25.90 11.60
C SER A 403 -3.18 25.43 11.49
N PHE A 404 -2.81 24.76 10.39
CA PHE A 404 -1.45 24.31 10.13
C PHE A 404 -0.40 25.44 10.26
N GLN A 405 0.64 25.21 11.07
CA GLN A 405 1.69 26.20 11.38
C GLN A 405 3.05 25.92 10.70
N GLY A 406 3.09 25.06 9.69
CA GLY A 406 4.35 24.67 9.02
C GLY A 406 5.09 25.83 8.36
N LEU A 407 6.43 25.74 8.32
CA LEU A 407 7.31 26.71 7.69
C LEU A 407 7.06 26.77 6.17
N GLY A 408 6.55 27.92 5.70
CA GLY A 408 6.51 28.32 4.29
C GLY A 408 7.19 29.67 4.10
N THR A 409 7.46 30.05 2.84
CA THR A 409 8.06 31.35 2.49
C THR A 409 7.04 32.50 2.48
N SER A 410 5.75 32.19 2.67
CA SER A 410 4.65 33.15 2.76
C SER A 410 4.79 34.11 3.94
N SER A 411 4.77 35.43 3.68
CA SER A 411 4.76 36.44 4.74
C SER A 411 3.36 36.56 5.37
N LYS A 412 3.30 36.62 6.71
CA LYS A 412 2.09 37.07 7.42
C LYS A 412 2.05 38.60 7.33
N LEU A 413 1.04 39.15 6.67
CA LEU A 413 0.92 40.59 6.43
C LEU A 413 -0.30 41.15 7.19
N THR A 414 -0.12 42.31 7.83
CA THR A 414 -1.27 43.13 8.21
C THR A 414 -1.87 43.79 6.95
N PRO A 415 -3.17 44.16 6.94
CA PRO A 415 -3.79 44.83 5.79
C PRO A 415 -3.03 46.11 5.39
N LEU A 416 -2.56 46.89 6.37
CA LEU A 416 -1.75 48.09 6.14
C LEU A 416 -0.41 47.77 5.44
N GLN A 417 0.31 46.74 5.88
CA GLN A 417 1.55 46.31 5.22
C GLN A 417 1.31 45.77 3.81
N LEU A 418 0.20 45.05 3.57
CA LEU A 418 -0.17 44.62 2.23
C LEU A 418 -0.42 45.82 1.32
N GLU A 419 -1.15 46.83 1.78
CA GLU A 419 -1.39 48.06 1.01
C GLU A 419 -0.08 48.79 0.68
N THR A 420 0.81 49.01 1.65
CA THR A 420 2.14 49.61 1.40
C THR A 420 2.97 48.79 0.40
N LEU A 421 2.97 47.46 0.52
CA LEU A 421 3.71 46.58 -0.43
C LEU A 421 3.11 46.56 -1.84
N LEU A 422 1.83 46.87 -1.99
CA LEU A 422 1.15 46.99 -3.28
C LEU A 422 1.36 48.38 -3.91
N THR A 423 1.49 49.45 -3.12
CA THR A 423 1.68 50.83 -3.63
C THR A 423 3.13 51.25 -3.80
N GLU A 424 4.05 50.77 -2.95
CA GLU A 424 5.50 51.08 -3.01
C GLU A 424 6.33 49.96 -3.68
N GLY A 425 5.66 48.87 -4.08
CA GLY A 425 6.30 47.70 -4.69
C GLY A 425 6.87 47.95 -6.09
N ASN A 426 7.98 47.27 -6.41
CA ASN A 426 8.58 47.30 -7.75
C ASN A 426 7.59 46.74 -8.80
N MET A 427 7.33 47.48 -9.88
CA MET A 427 6.20 47.31 -10.81
C MET A 427 6.26 46.10 -11.78
N SER A 428 6.92 45.03 -11.36
CA SER A 428 7.08 43.77 -12.09
C SER A 428 6.90 42.54 -11.19
N ARG A 429 6.22 42.73 -10.04
CA ARG A 429 6.00 41.68 -9.03
C ARG A 429 4.52 41.34 -8.87
N PHE A 430 4.25 40.05 -9.01
CA PHE A 430 3.00 39.42 -8.65
C PHE A 430 2.99 39.08 -7.16
N TRP A 431 1.85 39.36 -6.51
CA TRP A 431 1.57 38.95 -5.14
C TRP A 431 0.34 38.05 -5.11
N LEU A 432 0.51 36.76 -4.81
CA LEU A 432 -0.62 35.90 -4.49
C LEU A 432 -0.89 36.00 -2.98
N VAL A 433 -2.12 36.33 -2.61
CA VAL A 433 -2.53 36.57 -1.22
C VAL A 433 -3.66 35.62 -0.82
N GLU A 434 -3.46 34.89 0.27
CA GLU A 434 -4.51 34.12 0.95
C GLU A 434 -5.21 35.00 2.00
N PHE A 435 -6.51 35.22 1.81
CA PHE A 435 -7.41 35.78 2.82
C PHE A 435 -8.15 34.63 3.50
N ARG A 436 -7.91 34.48 4.80
CA ARG A 436 -8.44 33.38 5.62
C ARG A 436 -9.10 33.88 6.90
N SER A 437 -9.90 33.04 7.52
CA SER A 437 -10.37 33.21 8.90
C SER A 437 -10.20 31.90 9.64
N SER A 438 -9.59 31.96 10.82
CA SER A 438 -9.39 30.82 11.74
C SER A 438 -10.70 30.22 12.26
N CYS A 439 -11.84 30.91 12.09
CA CYS A 439 -13.17 30.38 12.43
C CYS A 439 -13.81 29.51 11.33
N SER A 440 -13.26 29.46 10.10
CA SER A 440 -13.82 28.68 8.99
C SER A 440 -13.20 27.28 8.89
N SER A 441 -14.05 26.25 8.89
CA SER A 441 -13.64 24.84 8.74
C SER A 441 -12.87 24.58 7.44
N ASP A 442 -13.21 25.27 6.36
CA ASP A 442 -12.65 25.00 5.05
C ASP A 442 -11.33 25.76 4.82
N CYS A 443 -11.14 26.92 5.49
CA CYS A 443 -9.80 27.53 5.68
C CYS A 443 -8.85 26.60 6.46
N ILE A 444 -9.33 25.92 7.50
CA ILE A 444 -8.50 24.99 8.29
C ILE A 444 -8.11 23.78 7.42
N ARG A 445 -9.06 23.19 6.68
CA ARG A 445 -8.83 22.09 5.74
C ARG A 445 -7.85 22.42 4.61
N SER A 446 -7.84 23.66 4.10
CA SER A 446 -6.93 24.11 3.04
C SER A 446 -5.61 24.70 3.56
N SER A 447 -5.48 24.99 4.86
CA SER A 447 -4.39 25.77 5.48
C SER A 447 -2.96 25.31 5.17
N ARG A 448 -2.79 24.06 4.71
CA ARG A 448 -1.52 23.48 4.29
C ARG A 448 -1.18 23.68 2.82
N CYS A 449 -2.17 23.87 1.94
CA CYS A 449 -1.96 23.99 0.50
C CYS A 449 -1.19 25.26 0.12
N PHE A 450 -1.48 26.40 0.76
CA PHE A 450 -0.86 27.68 0.43
C PHE A 450 0.62 27.79 0.86
N PRO A 451 1.03 27.38 2.08
CA PRO A 451 2.44 27.26 2.42
C PRO A 451 3.23 26.33 1.48
N GLU A 452 2.68 25.17 1.11
CA GLU A 452 3.35 24.25 0.17
C GLU A 452 3.44 24.82 -1.25
N LEU A 453 2.49 25.63 -1.71
CA LEU A 453 2.60 26.40 -2.95
C LEU A 453 3.71 27.47 -2.84
N SER A 454 3.81 28.17 -1.72
CA SER A 454 4.86 29.19 -1.52
C SER A 454 6.27 28.60 -1.62
N ILE A 455 6.51 27.42 -1.04
CA ILE A 455 7.80 26.70 -1.16
C ILE A 455 8.08 26.30 -2.61
N THR A 456 7.05 25.89 -3.37
CA THR A 456 7.21 25.36 -4.73
C THR A 456 7.44 26.46 -5.77
N TYR A 457 6.76 27.62 -5.65
CA TYR A 457 6.68 28.62 -6.71
C TYR A 457 7.25 30.01 -6.36
N SER A 458 7.60 30.29 -5.09
CA SER A 458 8.15 31.59 -4.67
C SER A 458 9.46 31.92 -5.41
N ASN A 459 9.49 33.04 -6.11
CA ASN A 459 10.65 33.47 -6.91
C ASN A 459 10.80 35.00 -6.88
N LYS A 460 11.71 35.58 -7.68
CA LYS A 460 11.96 37.04 -7.65
C LYS A 460 10.76 37.89 -8.11
N ASN A 461 9.86 37.30 -8.90
CA ASN A 461 8.74 37.94 -9.56
C ASN A 461 7.38 37.55 -8.96
N LEU A 462 7.29 36.42 -8.23
CA LEU A 462 6.08 35.94 -7.55
C LEU A 462 6.33 35.78 -6.05
N SER A 463 5.61 36.56 -5.23
CA SER A 463 5.64 36.53 -3.76
C SER A 463 4.30 36.08 -3.18
N PHE A 464 4.33 35.52 -1.96
CA PHE A 464 3.17 34.92 -1.29
C PHE A 464 2.90 35.64 0.04
N GLY A 465 1.65 36.06 0.26
CA GLY A 465 1.21 36.71 1.50
C GLY A 465 -0.02 36.02 2.12
N ILE A 466 -0.14 36.09 3.45
CA ILE A 466 -1.30 35.60 4.20
C ILE A 466 -1.86 36.73 5.06
N VAL A 467 -3.17 36.99 4.95
CA VAL A 467 -3.93 37.96 5.75
C VAL A 467 -5.02 37.22 6.53
N ASP A 468 -5.04 37.38 7.85
CA ASP A 468 -6.05 36.76 8.71
C ASP A 468 -7.19 37.75 9.03
N LEU A 469 -8.32 37.56 8.35
CA LEU A 469 -9.53 38.37 8.50
C LEU A 469 -10.24 38.13 9.85
N GLY A 470 -9.90 37.06 10.57
CA GLY A 470 -10.37 36.85 11.95
C GLY A 470 -9.83 37.90 12.93
N LEU A 471 -8.65 38.47 12.65
CA LEU A 471 -8.04 39.55 13.44
C LEU A 471 -8.41 40.94 12.92
N PHE A 472 -8.76 41.07 11.64
CA PHE A 472 -9.02 42.35 10.97
C PHE A 472 -10.32 42.32 10.14
N PRO A 473 -11.50 42.17 10.76
CA PRO A 473 -12.77 42.02 10.04
C PRO A 473 -13.07 43.20 9.11
N ASN A 474 -12.74 44.43 9.52
CA ASN A 474 -12.94 45.65 8.73
C ASN A 474 -12.14 45.67 7.40
N ALA A 475 -11.12 44.81 7.26
CA ALA A 475 -10.39 44.68 5.99
C ALA A 475 -11.16 43.83 4.96
N ALA A 476 -12.06 42.94 5.39
CA ALA A 476 -12.80 42.05 4.49
C ALA A 476 -13.69 42.84 3.53
N GLU A 477 -14.43 43.84 4.03
CA GLU A 477 -15.27 44.72 3.22
C GLU A 477 -14.47 45.48 2.17
N LYS A 478 -13.26 45.96 2.52
CA LYS A 478 -12.36 46.69 1.62
C LYS A 478 -11.85 45.86 0.44
N PHE A 479 -11.78 44.53 0.59
CA PHE A 479 -11.47 43.59 -0.49
C PHE A 479 -12.71 42.88 -1.08
N GLY A 480 -13.92 43.32 -0.71
CA GLY A 480 -15.18 42.76 -1.20
C GLY A 480 -15.40 41.30 -0.77
N ILE A 481 -15.10 40.97 0.49
CA ILE A 481 -15.30 39.66 1.10
C ILE A 481 -16.34 39.80 2.22
N PHE A 482 -17.46 39.10 2.12
CA PHE A 482 -18.54 39.17 3.11
C PHE A 482 -18.34 38.13 4.23
N LEU A 483 -18.35 38.58 5.49
CA LEU A 483 -18.15 37.73 6.67
C LEU A 483 -19.45 37.21 7.32
N GLY A 484 -20.63 37.67 6.85
CA GLY A 484 -21.93 37.35 7.44
C GLY A 484 -22.75 36.34 6.64
N GLY A 485 -23.32 35.34 7.32
CA GLY A 485 -24.34 34.44 6.77
C GLY A 485 -23.82 33.41 5.76
N HIS A 486 -23.39 32.24 6.25
CA HIS A 486 -22.64 31.21 5.51
C HIS A 486 -21.26 31.69 4.99
N MET A 487 -20.18 31.16 5.55
CA MET A 487 -18.78 31.50 5.19
C MET A 487 -18.31 30.91 3.85
N GLY A 488 -19.17 30.86 2.82
CA GLY A 488 -18.90 30.19 1.55
C GLY A 488 -17.80 30.83 0.68
N GLN A 489 -17.42 32.08 0.97
CA GLN A 489 -16.37 32.81 0.24
C GLN A 489 -14.94 32.59 0.78
N LEU A 490 -14.76 31.85 1.88
CA LEU A 490 -13.48 31.68 2.57
C LEU A 490 -12.96 30.23 2.49
N PRO A 491 -11.69 29.99 2.13
CA PRO A 491 -10.63 30.96 1.85
C PRO A 491 -10.82 31.70 0.50
N THR A 492 -10.38 32.96 0.45
CA THR A 492 -10.29 33.72 -0.81
C THR A 492 -8.82 33.88 -1.20
N TYR A 493 -8.47 33.54 -2.44
CA TYR A 493 -7.15 33.76 -3.02
C TYR A 493 -7.23 34.89 -4.05
N ILE A 494 -6.39 35.91 -3.92
CA ILE A 494 -6.32 37.04 -4.86
C ILE A 494 -4.89 37.19 -5.37
N LEU A 495 -4.74 37.23 -6.70
CA LEU A 495 -3.48 37.53 -7.38
C LEU A 495 -3.46 39.02 -7.75
N PHE A 496 -2.53 39.76 -7.17
CA PHE A 496 -2.30 41.17 -7.45
C PHE A 496 -1.11 41.38 -8.39
N GLU A 497 -1.24 42.38 -9.27
CA GLU A 497 -0.18 42.96 -10.10
C GLU A 497 -0.35 44.48 -10.08
N ASN A 498 0.71 45.23 -9.77
CA ASN A 498 0.74 46.70 -9.83
C ASN A 498 -0.48 47.38 -9.16
N ALA A 499 -0.72 47.01 -7.89
CA ALA A 499 -1.87 47.41 -7.06
C ALA A 499 -3.27 47.00 -7.55
N THR A 500 -3.40 46.29 -8.68
CA THR A 500 -4.68 45.79 -9.22
C THR A 500 -4.85 44.31 -8.97
N ALA A 501 -6.09 43.85 -8.77
CA ALA A 501 -6.41 42.42 -8.66
C ALA A 501 -6.64 41.81 -10.06
N VAL A 502 -5.77 40.90 -10.48
CA VAL A 502 -5.78 40.28 -11.81
C VAL A 502 -6.66 39.02 -11.86
N ALA A 503 -6.65 38.25 -10.78
CA ALA A 503 -7.49 37.05 -10.65
C ALA A 503 -7.92 36.87 -9.17
N ARG A 504 -9.15 36.42 -8.95
CA ARG A 504 -9.74 36.16 -7.63
C ARG A 504 -10.44 34.81 -7.66
N PHE A 505 -10.24 34.00 -6.63
CA PHE A 505 -10.87 32.70 -6.47
C PHE A 505 -11.36 32.51 -5.02
N PRO A 506 -12.63 32.11 -4.77
CA PRO A 506 -13.70 31.90 -5.75
C PRO A 506 -14.13 33.21 -6.46
N GLU A 507 -14.71 33.05 -7.64
CA GLU A 507 -15.26 34.14 -8.46
C GLU A 507 -16.55 34.73 -7.82
N PHE A 508 -16.88 35.97 -8.17
CA PHE A 508 -17.90 36.77 -7.47
C PHE A 508 -19.26 36.69 -8.18
N ASP A 509 -19.90 35.52 -8.14
CA ASP A 509 -21.26 35.33 -8.64
C ASP A 509 -22.32 35.61 -7.56
N PHE A 510 -23.33 36.42 -7.90
CA PHE A 510 -24.44 36.78 -7.00
C PHE A 510 -25.63 35.80 -7.06
N GLU A 511 -25.68 34.93 -8.07
CA GLU A 511 -26.85 34.07 -8.36
C GLU A 511 -26.57 32.56 -8.18
N SER A 512 -25.31 32.14 -8.07
CA SER A 512 -24.96 30.72 -8.05
C SER A 512 -24.98 30.12 -6.64
N ASN A 513 -26.03 29.38 -6.31
CA ASN A 513 -26.07 28.46 -5.16
C ASN A 513 -25.21 27.19 -5.39
N SER A 514 -24.08 27.33 -6.11
CA SER A 514 -23.21 26.24 -6.51
C SER A 514 -22.18 25.95 -5.42
N SER A 515 -22.10 24.70 -4.97
CA SER A 515 -21.01 24.27 -4.10
C SER A 515 -19.68 24.36 -4.87
N HIS A 516 -18.82 25.33 -4.53
CA HIS A 516 -17.52 25.48 -5.16
C HIS A 516 -16.71 24.16 -5.06
N PRO A 517 -15.95 23.77 -6.10
CA PRO A 517 -15.16 22.54 -6.10
C PRO A 517 -14.14 22.56 -4.96
N ARG A 518 -13.82 21.38 -4.42
CA ARG A 518 -12.94 21.26 -3.24
C ARG A 518 -11.56 21.89 -3.51
N MET A 519 -11.07 22.68 -2.55
CA MET A 519 -9.75 23.30 -2.62
C MET A 519 -8.64 22.23 -2.66
N THR A 520 -7.80 22.27 -3.69
CA THR A 520 -6.69 21.32 -3.91
C THR A 520 -5.48 22.05 -4.52
N LYS A 521 -4.25 21.64 -4.16
CA LYS A 521 -2.99 22.24 -4.70
C LYS A 521 -2.98 22.33 -6.23
N ARG A 522 -3.41 21.25 -6.91
CA ARG A 522 -3.51 21.16 -8.38
C ARG A 522 -4.57 22.08 -9.00
N LEU A 523 -5.62 22.44 -8.26
CA LEU A 523 -6.66 23.35 -8.74
C LEU A 523 -6.13 24.79 -8.71
N LEU A 524 -5.49 25.18 -7.60
CA LEU A 524 -4.87 26.50 -7.45
C LEU A 524 -3.70 26.72 -8.43
N SER A 525 -2.81 25.73 -8.63
CA SER A 525 -1.70 25.88 -9.59
C SER A 525 -2.18 26.06 -11.03
N ARG A 526 -3.24 25.33 -11.42
CA ARG A 526 -3.88 25.44 -12.74
C ARG A 526 -4.63 26.77 -12.92
N TYR A 527 -5.41 27.20 -11.92
CA TYR A 527 -6.25 28.40 -12.03
C TYR A 527 -5.41 29.69 -12.11
N PHE A 528 -4.32 29.80 -11.34
CA PHE A 528 -3.43 30.97 -11.37
C PHE A 528 -2.26 30.84 -12.38
N GLU A 529 -2.27 29.82 -13.25
CA GLU A 529 -1.22 29.48 -14.22
C GLU A 529 0.21 29.47 -13.62
N LEU A 530 0.37 28.95 -12.39
CA LEU A 530 1.64 29.05 -11.65
C LEU A 530 2.79 28.31 -12.34
N ASP A 531 2.50 27.15 -12.94
CA ASP A 531 3.48 26.36 -13.69
C ASP A 531 4.01 27.10 -14.93
N ARG A 532 3.12 27.78 -15.67
CA ARG A 532 3.49 28.61 -16.82
C ARG A 532 4.35 29.80 -16.38
N ARG A 533 3.94 30.52 -15.34
CA ARG A 533 4.68 31.68 -14.78
C ARG A 533 6.08 31.28 -14.28
N LEU A 534 6.22 30.06 -13.76
CA LEU A 534 7.53 29.50 -13.38
C LEU A 534 8.40 29.20 -14.60
N ILE A 535 7.83 28.61 -15.67
CA ILE A 535 8.52 28.34 -16.93
C ILE A 535 8.94 29.64 -17.63
N GLU A 536 8.07 30.66 -17.66
CA GLU A 536 8.38 31.99 -18.21
C GLU A 536 9.55 32.65 -17.45
N TYR A 537 9.62 32.54 -16.12
CA TYR A 537 10.75 33.02 -15.32
C TYR A 537 12.06 32.21 -15.53
N VAL A 538 11.95 30.89 -15.76
CA VAL A 538 13.13 30.04 -16.07
C VAL A 538 13.67 30.34 -17.46
N ASN A 539 12.80 30.58 -18.45
CA ASN A 539 13.17 30.91 -19.83
C ASN A 539 13.60 32.38 -20.01
N SER A 540 13.39 33.24 -19.01
CA SER A 540 13.85 34.64 -19.00
C SER A 540 15.24 34.83 -18.36
N LYS A 541 16.05 33.78 -18.29
CA LYS A 541 17.38 33.73 -17.67
C LYS A 541 18.43 33.14 -18.60
#